data_AF-A0A6G6K454-F1
#
_entry.id   AF-A0A6G6K454-F1
#
_cell.length_a   1.000
_cell.length_b   1.000
_cell.length_c   1.000
_cell.angle_alpha   90.00
_cell.angle_beta   90.00
_cell.angle_gamma   90.00
#
_symmetry.space_group_name_H-M   'P 1'
#
loop_
_entity.id
_entity.type
_entity.pdbx_description
1 polymer ?
#
loop_
_entity_poly.entity_id
_entity_poly.type
_entity_poly.pdbx_seq_one_letter_code
_entity_poly.pdbx_strand_id
1 'polypeptide(L)'
;MKPTTTARALLLLLCASATSATAQQATPGQDPDLPQRVDPTEIAPLVASSPFTRSLNLSDSLVLTGIAYIEGKPVVTVMNKETKESHVVGEIPNAQGWKLAETSATVKLNRTQAKLMIGTEIVTVRYSEEQLTPEAMKKGGYRPGGGDGRGDEHRDRGGDGPRREYPRPSEEDRQRFMAMSEDARRKFMDTLRENGEKLRMASPEERSAFIKSVRDKVEAEDKQGKR
;
A
#
# COMPACT_ATOMS: atom_id res chain seq x y z
N MET A 1 -73.46 40.26 19.58
CA MET A 1 -72.92 39.31 18.59
C MET A 1 -73.81 38.08 18.58
N LYS A 2 -74.36 37.72 17.42
CA LYS A 2 -75.19 36.54 17.14
C LYS A 2 -74.53 35.85 15.92
N PRO A 3 -74.74 34.54 15.63
CA PRO A 3 -75.40 33.51 16.43
C PRO A 3 -74.75 32.09 16.38
N THR A 4 -75.34 31.20 17.19
CA THR A 4 -75.60 29.76 16.94
C THR A 4 -74.46 28.76 16.72
N THR A 5 -74.32 27.84 17.68
CA THR A 5 -73.80 26.48 17.43
C THR A 5 -74.97 25.48 17.44
N THR A 6 -75.16 24.99 16.24
CA THR A 6 -75.95 23.90 15.65
C THR A 6 -76.09 22.63 16.50
N ALA A 7 -77.30 22.06 16.44
CA ALA A 7 -77.66 20.72 16.89
C ALA A 7 -77.67 19.72 15.70
N ARG A 8 -77.48 18.43 16.05
CA ARG A 8 -77.87 17.19 15.33
C ARG A 8 -77.25 16.92 13.94
N ALA A 9 -76.62 15.75 13.78
CA ALA A 9 -77.24 14.64 13.05
C ALA A 9 -76.36 13.37 13.10
N LEU A 10 -77.03 12.27 13.41
CA LEU A 10 -76.62 10.88 13.27
C LEU A 10 -76.51 10.52 11.78
N LEU A 11 -75.41 9.90 11.34
CA LEU A 11 -75.40 9.15 10.08
C LEU A 11 -74.43 7.95 10.17
N LEU A 12 -75.03 6.76 10.18
CA LEU A 12 -74.38 5.46 9.96
C LEU A 12 -73.92 5.38 8.49
N LEU A 13 -72.66 5.02 8.25
CA LEU A 13 -72.20 4.51 6.96
C LEU A 13 -71.47 3.17 7.16
N LEU A 14 -72.08 2.11 6.63
CA LEU A 14 -71.45 0.82 6.37
C LEU A 14 -70.32 1.02 5.34
N CYS A 15 -69.09 0.65 5.69
CA CYS A 15 -68.02 0.43 4.71
C CYS A 15 -67.67 -1.07 4.69
N ALA A 16 -68.09 -1.73 3.61
CA ALA A 16 -67.71 -3.10 3.29
C ALA A 16 -66.21 -3.16 2.98
N SER A 17 -65.45 -3.90 3.79
CA SER A 17 -64.06 -4.27 3.49
C SER A 17 -64.05 -5.41 2.47
N ALA A 18 -63.98 -5.04 1.19
CA ALA A 18 -63.69 -5.97 0.11
C ALA A 18 -62.22 -6.42 0.21
N THR A 19 -62.00 -7.66 0.62
CA THR A 19 -60.71 -8.35 0.55
C THR A 19 -60.39 -8.59 -0.93
N SER A 20 -59.51 -7.78 -1.51
CA SER A 20 -58.99 -8.03 -2.85
C SER A 20 -57.98 -9.19 -2.79
N ALA A 21 -58.44 -10.40 -3.10
CA ALA A 21 -57.54 -11.49 -3.47
C ALA A 21 -56.90 -11.11 -4.81
N THR A 22 -55.60 -10.80 -4.81
CA THR A 22 -54.82 -10.70 -6.04
C THR A 22 -54.72 -12.08 -6.67
N ALA A 23 -55.62 -12.35 -7.60
CA ALA A 23 -55.50 -13.45 -8.52
C ALA A 23 -54.25 -13.22 -9.38
N GLN A 24 -53.25 -14.09 -9.20
CA GLN A 24 -52.12 -14.24 -10.10
C GLN A 24 -52.67 -14.47 -11.51
N GLN A 25 -52.51 -13.50 -12.41
CA GLN A 25 -52.91 -13.66 -13.80
C GLN A 25 -52.02 -14.74 -14.43
N ALA A 26 -52.61 -15.91 -14.65
CA ALA A 26 -52.00 -16.96 -15.47
C ALA A 26 -51.86 -16.43 -16.89
N THR A 27 -50.63 -16.39 -17.39
CA THR A 27 -50.32 -16.13 -18.79
C THR A 27 -51.02 -17.21 -19.64
N PRO A 28 -51.89 -16.87 -20.60
CA PRO A 28 -52.60 -17.88 -21.39
C PRO A 28 -51.60 -18.64 -22.27
N GLY A 29 -51.45 -19.95 -22.03
CA GLY A 29 -50.67 -20.86 -22.89
C GLY A 29 -49.58 -21.69 -22.21
N GLN A 30 -49.45 -21.66 -20.88
CA GLN A 30 -48.49 -22.52 -20.17
C GLN A 30 -49.22 -23.58 -19.35
N ASP A 31 -48.90 -24.84 -19.67
CA ASP A 31 -49.38 -26.03 -18.98
C ASP A 31 -48.88 -26.04 -17.51
N PRO A 32 -49.77 -26.09 -16.51
CA PRO A 32 -49.38 -26.08 -15.10
C PRO A 32 -48.62 -27.33 -14.65
N ASP A 33 -48.65 -28.42 -15.42
CA ASP A 33 -47.86 -29.64 -15.13
C ASP A 33 -46.43 -29.55 -15.66
N LEU A 34 -46.09 -28.52 -16.44
CA LEU A 34 -44.74 -28.28 -16.92
C LEU A 34 -44.00 -27.30 -15.99
N PRO A 35 -42.69 -27.52 -15.75
CA PRO A 35 -41.89 -26.57 -14.99
C PRO A 35 -41.92 -25.20 -15.68
N GLN A 36 -42.20 -24.16 -14.91
CA GLN A 36 -42.25 -22.79 -15.42
C GLN A 36 -40.88 -22.39 -15.98
N ARG A 37 -40.87 -21.69 -17.13
CA ARG A 37 -39.64 -21.09 -17.65
C ARG A 37 -39.16 -20.03 -16.66
N VAL A 38 -37.92 -20.20 -16.20
CA VAL A 38 -37.27 -19.24 -15.31
C VAL A 38 -37.09 -17.92 -16.06
N ASP A 39 -37.51 -16.82 -15.46
CA ASP A 39 -37.36 -15.48 -16.03
C ASP A 39 -35.88 -15.08 -16.05
N PRO A 40 -35.28 -14.73 -17.22
CA PRO A 40 -33.89 -14.30 -17.32
C PRO A 40 -33.54 -13.11 -16.39
N THR A 41 -34.52 -12.29 -16.03
CA THR A 41 -34.36 -11.13 -15.15
C THR A 41 -34.12 -11.53 -13.68
N GLU A 42 -34.66 -12.67 -13.25
CA GLU A 42 -34.46 -13.22 -11.90
C GLU A 42 -33.10 -13.92 -11.75
N ILE A 43 -32.56 -14.44 -12.85
CA ILE A 43 -31.26 -15.14 -12.90
C ILE A 43 -30.09 -14.17 -13.11
N ALA A 44 -30.34 -12.99 -13.67
CA ALA A 44 -29.32 -11.97 -13.89
C ALA A 44 -28.42 -11.69 -12.66
N PRO A 45 -28.94 -11.49 -11.43
CA PRO A 45 -28.10 -11.30 -10.26
C PRO A 45 -27.30 -12.55 -9.88
N LEU A 46 -27.87 -13.75 -10.07
CA LEU A 46 -27.20 -15.02 -9.78
C LEU A 46 -26.06 -15.30 -10.77
N VAL A 47 -26.24 -14.93 -12.04
CA VAL A 47 -25.20 -15.04 -13.07
C VAL A 47 -24.09 -14.00 -12.83
N ALA A 48 -24.46 -12.76 -12.51
CA ALA A 48 -23.50 -11.69 -12.24
C ALA A 48 -22.66 -11.93 -10.97
N SER A 49 -23.21 -12.62 -9.97
CA SER A 49 -22.55 -12.93 -8.70
C SER A 49 -22.47 -14.44 -8.43
N SER A 50 -22.21 -15.22 -9.48
CA SER A 50 -22.21 -16.69 -9.37
C SER A 50 -21.11 -17.19 -8.43
N PRO A 51 -21.46 -17.97 -7.40
CA PRO A 51 -20.47 -18.60 -6.53
C PRO A 51 -19.70 -19.72 -7.25
N PHE A 52 -20.18 -20.19 -8.40
CA PHE A 52 -19.61 -21.33 -9.13
C PHE A 52 -18.62 -20.93 -10.23
N THR A 53 -18.54 -19.65 -10.60
CA THR A 53 -17.54 -19.14 -11.56
C THR A 53 -16.31 -18.52 -10.88
N ARG A 54 -16.27 -18.57 -9.54
CA ARG A 54 -15.11 -18.11 -8.78
C ARG A 54 -13.90 -18.98 -9.09
N SER A 55 -12.73 -18.37 -9.30
CA SER A 55 -11.48 -19.11 -9.48
C SER A 55 -11.20 -19.96 -8.24
N LEU A 56 -11.23 -21.29 -8.41
CA LEU A 56 -11.14 -22.29 -7.34
C LEU A 56 -9.73 -22.48 -6.75
N ASN A 57 -8.73 -21.70 -7.18
CA ASN A 57 -7.34 -21.84 -6.73
C ASN A 57 -6.71 -20.49 -6.36
N LEU A 58 -7.35 -19.74 -5.46
CA LEU A 58 -6.81 -18.47 -4.94
C LEU A 58 -5.49 -18.67 -4.18
N SER A 59 -5.19 -19.88 -3.69
CA SER A 59 -3.93 -20.23 -3.04
C SER A 59 -2.71 -20.03 -3.94
N ASP A 60 -2.85 -20.27 -5.24
CA ASP A 60 -1.72 -20.31 -6.17
C ASP A 60 -1.43 -18.93 -6.77
N SER A 61 -2.47 -18.07 -6.80
CA SER A 61 -2.38 -16.70 -7.27
C SER A 61 -2.04 -15.71 -6.15
N LEU A 62 -2.35 -16.01 -4.88
CA LEU A 62 -2.04 -15.11 -3.76
C LEU A 62 -0.67 -15.42 -3.15
N VAL A 63 0.14 -14.38 -2.92
CA VAL A 63 1.41 -14.48 -2.21
C VAL A 63 1.45 -13.51 -1.04
N LEU A 64 1.99 -13.97 0.08
CA LEU A 64 2.17 -13.15 1.27
C LEU A 64 3.35 -12.22 1.02
N THR A 65 3.14 -10.92 1.21
CA THR A 65 4.20 -9.92 1.07
C THR A 65 4.63 -9.34 2.41
N GLY A 66 3.73 -9.31 3.39
CA GLY A 66 4.04 -8.75 4.70
C GLY A 66 3.06 -9.19 5.78
N ILE A 67 3.56 -9.19 7.01
CA ILE A 67 2.75 -9.26 8.23
C ILE A 67 3.14 -8.05 9.07
N ALA A 68 2.15 -7.28 9.47
CA ALA A 68 2.27 -6.15 10.37
C ALA A 68 1.39 -6.37 11.60
N TYR A 69 1.68 -5.65 12.68
CA TYR A 69 0.84 -5.64 13.87
C TYR A 69 0.38 -4.21 14.10
N ILE A 70 -0.92 -3.97 14.02
CA ILE A 70 -1.54 -2.66 14.26
C ILE A 70 -2.33 -2.81 15.56
N GLU A 71 -1.98 -2.01 16.58
CA GLU A 71 -2.60 -2.10 17.91
C GLU A 71 -2.53 -3.52 18.53
N GLY A 72 -1.45 -4.26 18.23
CA GLY A 72 -1.27 -5.64 18.67
C GLY A 72 -2.07 -6.68 17.88
N LYS A 73 -2.88 -6.28 16.90
CA LYS A 73 -3.64 -7.18 16.03
C LYS A 73 -2.86 -7.48 14.75
N PRO A 74 -2.77 -8.76 14.32
CA PRO A 74 -2.09 -9.11 13.09
C PRO A 74 -2.87 -8.60 11.87
N VAL A 75 -2.14 -8.01 10.94
CA VAL A 75 -2.64 -7.56 9.64
C VAL A 75 -1.66 -8.06 8.60
N VAL A 76 -2.18 -8.75 7.58
CA VAL A 76 -1.36 -9.32 6.52
C VAL A 76 -1.60 -8.59 5.22
N THR A 77 -0.54 -8.45 4.43
CA THR A 77 -0.62 -7.94 3.06
C THR A 77 -0.40 -9.10 2.12
N VAL A 78 -1.35 -9.33 1.22
CA VAL A 78 -1.28 -10.34 0.18
C VAL A 78 -1.31 -9.67 -1.19
N MET A 79 -0.51 -10.19 -2.11
CA MET A 79 -0.46 -9.73 -3.49
C MET A 79 -0.99 -10.82 -4.41
N ASN A 80 -1.89 -10.47 -5.32
CA ASN A 80 -2.30 -11.35 -6.40
C ASN A 80 -1.22 -11.31 -7.52
N LYS A 81 -0.67 -12.48 -7.87
CA LYS A 81 0.37 -12.63 -8.88
C LYS A 81 -0.11 -12.31 -10.29
N GLU A 82 -1.40 -12.49 -10.57
CA GLU A 82 -2.02 -12.28 -11.87
C GLU A 82 -2.31 -10.79 -12.09
N THR A 83 -3.04 -10.17 -11.17
CA THR A 83 -3.44 -8.75 -11.28
C THR A 83 -2.37 -7.78 -10.77
N LYS A 84 -1.38 -8.26 -10.02
CA LYS A 84 -0.38 -7.46 -9.29
C LYS A 84 -0.99 -6.53 -8.23
N GLU A 85 -2.25 -6.72 -7.88
CA GLU A 85 -2.92 -5.94 -6.85
C GLU A 85 -2.55 -6.46 -5.46
N SER A 86 -2.40 -5.54 -4.51
CA SER A 86 -2.13 -5.85 -3.11
C SER A 86 -3.37 -5.56 -2.28
N HIS A 87 -3.74 -6.51 -1.43
CA HIS A 87 -4.87 -6.42 -0.52
C HIS A 87 -4.37 -6.56 0.92
N VAL A 88 -4.88 -5.69 1.78
CA VAL A 88 -4.63 -5.75 3.22
C VAL A 88 -5.78 -6.51 3.86
N VAL A 89 -5.44 -7.47 4.71
CA VAL A 89 -6.40 -8.36 5.36
C VAL A 89 -6.09 -8.44 6.84
N GLY A 90 -7.08 -8.12 7.68
CA GLY A 90 -6.99 -8.20 9.13
C GLY A 90 -8.15 -9.00 9.70
N GLU A 91 -8.39 -8.86 11.00
CA GLU A 91 -9.52 -9.51 11.70
C GLU A 91 -10.88 -9.12 11.09
N ILE A 92 -11.03 -7.85 10.71
CA ILE A 92 -12.24 -7.32 10.08
C ILE A 92 -12.17 -7.60 8.56
N PRO A 93 -13.26 -8.13 7.95
CA PRO A 93 -13.33 -8.32 6.51
C PRO A 93 -13.06 -7.04 5.73
N ASN A 94 -12.21 -7.12 4.70
CA ASN A 94 -11.98 -6.03 3.77
C ASN A 94 -13.13 -5.87 2.76
N ALA A 95 -13.02 -4.94 1.81
CA ALA A 95 -14.04 -4.69 0.79
C ALA A 95 -14.36 -5.91 -0.11
N GLN A 96 -13.46 -6.88 -0.20
CA GLN A 96 -13.65 -8.14 -0.93
C GLN A 96 -14.23 -9.26 -0.04
N GLY A 97 -14.53 -8.96 1.22
CA GLY A 97 -15.02 -9.91 2.22
C GLY A 97 -13.93 -10.84 2.76
N TRP A 98 -12.65 -10.50 2.59
CA TRP A 98 -11.54 -11.34 3.06
C TRP A 98 -11.20 -10.95 4.49
N LYS A 99 -11.08 -11.94 5.36
CA LYS A 99 -10.63 -11.75 6.75
C LYS A 99 -9.50 -12.71 7.10
N LEU A 100 -8.70 -12.32 8.07
CA LEU A 100 -7.59 -13.12 8.58
C LEU A 100 -8.14 -14.11 9.61
N ALA A 101 -7.96 -15.41 9.34
CA ALA A 101 -8.37 -16.46 10.27
C ALA A 101 -7.25 -16.77 11.26
N GLU A 102 -6.02 -16.93 10.77
CA GLU A 102 -4.86 -17.28 11.60
C GLU A 102 -3.57 -16.75 10.98
N THR A 103 -2.57 -16.48 11.80
CA THR A 103 -1.23 -16.10 11.33
C THR A 103 -0.18 -16.86 12.10
N SER A 104 0.70 -17.55 11.37
CA SER A 104 1.86 -18.25 11.90
C SER A 104 3.13 -17.49 11.49
N ALA A 105 3.43 -16.39 12.18
CA ALA A 105 4.64 -15.60 11.95
C ALA A 105 5.86 -16.29 12.57
N THR A 106 6.89 -16.56 11.76
CA THR A 106 8.17 -17.12 12.22
C THR A 106 9.33 -16.25 11.74
N VAL A 107 10.47 -16.28 12.46
CA VAL A 107 11.71 -15.58 12.04
C VAL A 107 12.18 -16.01 10.65
N LYS A 108 11.92 -17.27 10.27
CA LYS A 108 12.21 -17.78 8.93
C LYS A 108 11.00 -17.56 8.02
N LEU A 109 11.12 -16.65 7.04
CA LEU A 109 10.03 -16.28 6.12
C LEU A 109 9.44 -17.46 5.34
N ASN A 110 10.25 -18.48 5.00
CA ASN A 110 9.78 -19.69 4.32
C ASN A 110 8.82 -20.55 5.15
N ARG A 111 8.78 -20.37 6.48
CA ARG A 111 7.87 -21.04 7.41
C ARG A 111 6.68 -20.18 7.80
N THR A 112 6.68 -18.92 7.39
CA THR A 112 5.62 -17.99 7.73
C THR A 112 4.40 -18.24 6.84
N GLN A 113 3.24 -18.37 7.48
CA GLN A 113 1.98 -18.68 6.80
C GLN A 113 0.86 -17.79 7.36
N ALA A 114 -0.06 -17.40 6.50
CA ALA A 114 -1.29 -16.72 6.89
C ALA A 114 -2.48 -17.51 6.35
N LYS A 115 -3.48 -17.78 7.20
CA LYS A 115 -4.73 -18.38 6.79
C LYS A 115 -5.77 -17.29 6.63
N LEU A 116 -6.25 -17.11 5.40
CA LEU A 116 -7.28 -16.16 5.05
C LEU A 116 -8.61 -16.89 4.92
N MET A 117 -9.68 -16.31 5.48
CA MET A 117 -11.04 -16.73 5.19
C MET A 117 -11.60 -15.82 4.10
N ILE A 118 -11.96 -16.43 2.97
CA ILE A 118 -12.40 -15.73 1.77
C ILE A 118 -13.80 -16.25 1.43
N GLY A 119 -14.83 -15.61 1.98
CA GLY A 119 -16.20 -16.16 1.98
C GLY A 119 -16.31 -17.32 2.99
N THR A 120 -16.53 -18.54 2.50
CA THR A 120 -16.63 -19.77 3.33
C THR A 120 -15.36 -20.62 3.32
N GLU A 121 -14.38 -20.28 2.49
CA GLU A 121 -13.16 -21.07 2.29
C GLU A 121 -11.99 -20.50 3.10
N ILE A 122 -11.13 -21.39 3.63
CA ILE A 122 -9.88 -21.01 4.30
C ILE A 122 -8.70 -21.32 3.37
N VAL A 123 -8.01 -20.28 2.93
CA VAL A 123 -6.86 -20.35 2.04
C VAL A 123 -5.58 -20.08 2.81
N THR A 124 -4.57 -20.94 2.67
CA THR A 124 -3.26 -20.73 3.30
C THR A 124 -2.32 -20.05 2.31
N VAL A 125 -1.84 -18.86 2.66
CA VAL A 125 -0.95 -18.03 1.84
C VAL A 125 0.44 -17.99 2.47
N ARG A 126 1.48 -18.05 1.62
CA ARG A 126 2.90 -18.06 2.01
C ARG A 126 3.70 -17.06 1.22
N TYR A 127 4.92 -16.76 1.69
CA TYR A 127 5.90 -16.00 0.90
C TYR A 127 6.30 -16.78 -0.34
N SER A 128 6.40 -16.09 -1.48
CA SER A 128 6.90 -16.70 -2.72
C SER A 128 8.40 -16.98 -2.62
N GLU A 129 8.87 -18.10 -3.18
CA GLU A 129 10.29 -18.44 -3.26
C GLU A 129 11.10 -17.36 -4.01
N GLU A 130 10.50 -16.74 -5.03
CA GLU A 130 11.10 -15.62 -5.78
C GLU A 130 11.47 -14.46 -4.85
N GLN A 131 10.62 -14.17 -3.85
CA GLN A 131 10.85 -13.10 -2.87
C GLN A 131 11.91 -13.48 -1.83
N LEU A 132 12.18 -14.77 -1.64
CA LEU A 132 13.20 -15.27 -0.73
C LEU A 132 14.59 -15.29 -1.37
N THR A 133 14.70 -15.04 -2.68
CA THR A 133 16.00 -14.99 -3.36
C THR A 133 16.77 -13.71 -3.00
N PRO A 134 18.10 -13.79 -2.80
CA PRO A 134 18.93 -12.63 -2.46
C PRO A 134 18.89 -11.51 -3.51
N GLU A 135 18.57 -11.84 -4.76
CA GLU A 135 18.47 -10.86 -5.86
C GLU A 135 17.20 -10.01 -5.75
N ALA A 136 16.05 -10.62 -5.42
CA ALA A 136 14.82 -9.89 -5.13
C ALA A 136 14.95 -9.02 -3.87
N MET A 137 15.68 -9.49 -2.86
CA MET A 137 15.96 -8.70 -1.64
C MET A 137 16.93 -7.51 -1.89
N LYS A 138 17.73 -7.54 -2.96
CA LYS A 138 18.66 -6.46 -3.33
C LYS A 138 18.01 -5.38 -4.20
N LYS A 139 17.07 -5.75 -5.06
CA LYS A 139 16.41 -4.82 -6.00
C LYS A 139 15.21 -4.14 -5.32
N GLY A 140 15.46 -3.39 -4.26
CA GLY A 140 14.43 -2.61 -3.55
C GLY A 140 13.29 -3.43 -2.93
N GLY A 141 13.48 -4.75 -2.78
CA GLY A 141 12.49 -5.65 -2.21
C GLY A 141 12.17 -5.33 -0.74
N TYR A 142 10.89 -5.44 -0.42
CA TYR A 142 10.30 -5.24 0.90
C TYR A 142 11.12 -5.91 2.01
N ARG A 143 11.74 -5.10 2.88
CA ARG A 143 12.38 -5.56 4.12
C ARG A 143 11.33 -5.50 5.24
N PRO A 144 10.93 -6.63 5.84
CA PRO A 144 10.09 -6.62 7.02
C PRO A 144 10.92 -6.04 8.17
N GLY A 145 10.51 -4.87 8.67
CA GLY A 145 11.24 -4.13 9.69
C GLY A 145 11.83 -2.85 9.13
N GLY A 146 11.08 -1.75 9.29
CA GLY A 146 11.66 -0.42 9.30
C GLY A 146 12.73 -0.38 10.38
N GLY A 147 13.98 -0.28 9.95
CA GLY A 147 15.15 -0.19 10.79
C GLY A 147 15.97 1.00 10.33
N ASP A 148 15.66 2.14 10.93
CA ASP A 148 16.52 3.31 11.03
C ASP A 148 17.87 2.90 11.65
N GLY A 149 18.93 2.93 10.84
CA GLY A 149 20.32 2.76 11.29
C GLY A 149 21.24 3.04 10.11
N ARG A 150 22.00 4.14 10.05
CA ARG A 150 23.20 4.44 10.85
C ARG A 150 24.09 3.21 11.05
N GLY A 151 25.27 3.25 10.46
CA GLY A 151 26.42 2.43 10.87
C GLY A 151 26.95 1.51 9.77
N ASP A 152 28.10 1.91 9.24
CA ASP A 152 29.22 1.05 8.85
C ASP A 152 28.95 -0.30 8.16
N GLU A 153 29.23 -0.35 6.86
CA GLU A 153 30.11 -1.41 6.35
C GLU A 153 30.79 -0.95 5.05
N HIS A 154 32.11 -0.79 5.12
CA HIS A 154 33.01 -0.76 3.97
C HIS A 154 32.70 -1.92 3.03
N ARG A 155 32.12 -1.66 1.86
CA ARG A 155 32.18 -2.58 0.73
C ARG A 155 32.50 -1.83 -0.55
N ASP A 156 33.79 -1.83 -0.88
CA ASP A 156 34.28 -1.86 -2.24
C ASP A 156 33.47 -2.87 -3.06
N ARG A 157 32.49 -2.37 -3.83
CA ARG A 157 31.76 -3.18 -4.81
C ARG A 157 31.36 -2.29 -5.96
N GLY A 158 32.15 -2.36 -7.03
CA GLY A 158 31.83 -1.80 -8.34
C GLY A 158 30.54 -2.42 -8.86
N GLY A 159 29.45 -1.65 -8.78
CA GLY A 159 28.15 -2.05 -9.30
C GLY A 159 27.45 -0.84 -9.91
N ASP A 160 27.24 -0.91 -11.22
CA ASP A 160 26.47 0.00 -12.06
C ASP A 160 24.97 -0.03 -11.70
N GLY A 161 24.62 0.56 -10.56
CA GLY A 161 23.26 1.07 -10.34
C GLY A 161 23.17 2.52 -10.83
N PRO A 162 21.99 3.02 -11.25
CA PRO A 162 21.78 4.45 -11.41
C PRO A 162 21.95 5.08 -10.02
N ARG A 163 23.17 5.54 -9.77
CA ARG A 163 23.53 6.27 -8.56
C ARG A 163 22.52 7.41 -8.51
N ARG A 164 21.86 7.63 -7.37
CA ARG A 164 21.35 8.97 -7.08
C ARG A 164 22.54 9.88 -7.34
N GLU A 165 22.50 10.64 -8.43
CA GLU A 165 23.55 11.55 -8.85
C GLU A 165 23.56 12.70 -7.85
N TYR A 166 23.99 12.40 -6.62
CA TYR A 166 24.66 13.39 -5.83
C TYR A 166 25.86 13.80 -6.67
N PRO A 167 25.92 15.08 -7.10
CA PRO A 167 27.01 15.56 -7.93
C PRO A 167 28.31 15.18 -7.25
N ARG A 168 29.04 14.23 -7.83
CA ARG A 168 30.36 13.88 -7.32
C ARG A 168 31.22 15.12 -7.53
N PRO A 169 32.07 15.49 -6.55
CA PRO A 169 33.07 16.53 -6.78
C PRO A 169 33.81 16.21 -8.07
N SER A 170 34.00 17.21 -8.93
CA SER A 170 34.68 17.04 -10.21
C SER A 170 36.11 16.53 -9.98
N GLU A 171 36.70 15.92 -10.99
CA GLU A 171 38.07 15.39 -10.87
C GLU A 171 39.08 16.49 -10.50
N GLU A 172 38.88 17.70 -11.02
CA GLU A 172 39.66 18.88 -10.66
C GLU A 172 39.48 19.28 -9.18
N ASP A 173 38.24 19.28 -8.68
CA ASP A 173 37.95 19.59 -7.29
C ASP A 173 38.61 18.60 -6.33
N ARG A 174 38.69 17.33 -6.73
CA ARG A 174 39.34 16.26 -5.95
C ARG A 174 40.85 16.45 -5.87
N GLN A 175 41.50 16.74 -7.00
CA GLN A 175 42.94 16.98 -7.05
C GLN A 175 43.33 18.19 -6.21
N ARG A 176 42.57 19.29 -6.31
CA ARG A 176 42.78 20.48 -5.47
C ARG A 176 42.61 20.18 -3.99
N PHE A 177 41.59 19.41 -3.64
CA PHE A 177 41.39 18.98 -2.25
C PHE A 177 42.56 18.14 -1.73
N MET A 178 43.08 17.20 -2.53
CA MET A 178 44.23 16.37 -2.16
C MET A 178 45.55 17.15 -2.10
N ALA A 179 45.68 18.25 -2.85
CA ALA A 179 46.88 19.08 -2.89
C ALA A 179 47.03 20.02 -1.66
N MET A 180 45.94 20.26 -0.92
CA MET A 180 45.96 21.04 0.32
C MET A 180 46.60 20.26 1.48
N SER A 181 47.17 20.95 2.48
CA SER A 181 47.64 20.30 3.72
C SER A 181 46.50 19.61 4.48
N GLU A 182 46.83 18.71 5.42
CA GLU A 182 45.84 18.04 6.26
C GLU A 182 45.02 19.02 7.12
N ASP A 183 45.66 20.06 7.66
CA ASP A 183 44.99 21.10 8.44
C ASP A 183 44.05 21.95 7.57
N ALA A 184 44.46 22.26 6.34
CA ALA A 184 43.62 22.96 5.37
C ALA A 184 42.40 22.11 4.96
N ARG A 185 42.60 20.81 4.68
CA ARG A 185 41.51 19.87 4.38
C ARG A 185 40.51 19.75 5.53
N ARG A 186 41.01 19.72 6.77
CA ARG A 186 40.18 19.68 7.98
C ARG A 186 39.33 20.94 8.12
N LYS A 187 39.94 22.13 8.02
CA LYS A 187 39.22 23.42 8.06
C LYS A 187 38.15 23.54 6.97
N PHE A 188 38.45 23.07 5.76
CA PHE A 188 37.48 23.01 4.66
C PHE A 188 36.27 22.12 5.00
N MET A 189 36.50 20.93 5.55
CA MET A 189 35.40 20.03 5.92
C MET A 189 34.59 20.56 7.11
N ASP A 190 35.24 21.16 8.10
CA ASP A 190 34.59 21.73 9.27
C ASP A 190 33.67 22.89 8.88
N THR A 191 34.14 23.81 8.02
CA THR A 191 33.32 24.93 7.51
C THR A 191 32.13 24.48 6.67
N LEU A 192 32.26 23.41 5.87
CA LEU A 192 31.13 22.82 5.15
C LEU A 192 30.13 22.13 6.09
N ARG A 193 30.62 21.49 7.16
CA ARG A 193 29.77 20.84 8.16
C ARG A 193 28.96 21.86 8.95
N GLU A 194 29.58 22.94 9.39
CA GLU A 194 28.93 24.04 10.11
C GLU A 194 27.85 24.73 9.26
N ASN A 195 28.10 24.88 7.96
CA ASN A 195 27.14 25.46 7.03
C ASN A 195 26.21 24.42 6.39
N GLY A 196 26.25 23.15 6.83
CA GLY A 196 25.51 22.05 6.23
C GLY A 196 23.99 22.27 6.23
N GLU A 197 23.45 22.89 7.26
CA GLU A 197 22.02 23.23 7.34
C GLU A 197 21.63 24.29 6.29
N LYS A 198 22.47 25.32 6.10
CA LYS A 198 22.26 26.36 5.09
C LYS A 198 22.41 25.80 3.68
N LEU A 199 23.43 24.97 3.46
CA LEU A 199 23.67 24.30 2.18
C LEU A 199 22.54 23.34 1.80
N ARG A 200 21.88 22.72 2.79
CA ARG A 200 20.72 21.86 2.53
C ARG A 200 19.52 22.65 2.00
N MET A 201 19.36 23.91 2.42
CA MET A 201 18.26 24.78 2.00
C MET A 201 18.59 25.60 0.74
N ALA A 202 19.87 25.76 0.42
CA ALA A 202 20.33 26.58 -0.71
C ALA A 202 20.15 25.88 -2.08
N SER A 203 20.04 26.69 -3.13
CA SER A 203 19.98 26.18 -4.50
C SER A 203 21.30 25.45 -4.86
N PRO A 204 21.29 24.52 -5.84
CA PRO A 204 22.51 23.83 -6.27
C PRO A 204 23.64 24.78 -6.71
N GLU A 205 23.27 25.91 -7.32
CA GLU A 205 24.22 26.93 -7.78
C GLU A 205 24.85 27.68 -6.61
N GLU A 206 24.05 28.12 -5.64
CA GLU A 206 24.53 28.79 -4.42
C GLU A 206 25.44 27.88 -3.59
N ARG A 207 25.10 26.59 -3.48
CA ARG A 207 25.95 25.59 -2.85
C ARG A 207 27.31 25.49 -3.55
N SER A 208 27.31 25.42 -4.88
CA SER A 208 28.54 25.30 -5.66
C SER A 208 29.43 26.54 -5.52
N ALA A 209 28.84 27.74 -5.51
CA ALA A 209 29.55 29.00 -5.34
C ALA A 209 30.16 29.11 -3.93
N PHE A 210 29.40 28.71 -2.90
CA PHE A 210 29.89 28.68 -1.52
C PHE A 210 31.04 27.68 -1.33
N ILE A 211 30.93 26.48 -1.88
CA ILE A 211 31.99 25.46 -1.78
C ILE A 211 33.28 25.96 -2.46
N LYS A 212 33.15 26.60 -3.63
CA LYS A 212 34.29 27.20 -4.35
C LYS A 212 34.96 28.30 -3.53
N SER A 213 34.20 29.22 -2.96
CA SER A 213 34.77 30.35 -2.20
C SER A 213 35.45 29.90 -0.90
N VAL A 214 34.90 28.92 -0.21
CA VAL A 214 35.51 28.33 0.99
C VAL A 214 36.83 27.63 0.62
N ARG A 215 36.85 26.87 -0.48
CA ARG A 215 38.07 26.22 -0.95
C ARG A 215 39.15 27.24 -1.28
N ASP A 216 38.83 28.26 -2.09
CA ASP A 216 39.82 29.26 -2.52
C ASP A 216 40.42 30.02 -1.33
N LYS A 217 39.59 30.31 -0.30
CA LYS A 217 40.04 30.91 0.95
C LYS A 217 41.01 30.00 1.70
N VAL A 218 40.67 28.73 1.85
CA VAL A 218 41.50 27.74 2.55
C VAL A 218 42.81 27.46 1.80
N GLU A 219 42.78 27.39 0.47
CA GLU A 219 43.99 27.24 -0.35
C GLU A 219 44.92 28.46 -0.23
N ALA A 220 44.36 29.68 -0.15
CA ALA A 220 45.14 30.89 0.05
C ALA A 220 45.81 30.92 1.44
N GLU A 221 45.08 30.51 2.49
CA GLU A 221 45.60 30.39 3.85
C GLU A 221 46.69 29.30 3.97
N ASP A 222 46.52 28.14 3.30
CA ASP A 222 47.52 27.07 3.27
C ASP A 222 48.82 27.51 2.58
N LYS A 223 48.72 28.22 1.47
CA LYS A 223 49.87 28.76 0.74
C LYS A 223 50.61 29.83 1.54
N GLN A 224 49.91 30.59 2.38
CA GLN A 224 50.53 31.56 3.28
C GLN A 224 51.23 30.89 4.47
N GLY A 225 50.68 29.79 5.01
CA GLY A 225 51.31 29.02 6.10
C GLY A 225 52.52 28.17 5.68
N LYS A 226 52.70 27.93 4.37
CA LYS A 226 53.85 27.21 3.79
C LYS A 226 55.04 28.11 3.40
N ARG A 227 54.90 29.44 3.49
CA ARG A 227 56.00 30.40 3.23
C ARG A 227 56.68 30.79 4.53
#